data_AF-A0A628U8Y9-F1
#
_entry.id   AF-A0A628U8Y9-F1
#
_cell.length_a   1.000
_cell.length_b   1.000
_cell.length_c   1.000
_cell.angle_alpha   90.00
_cell.angle_beta   90.00
_cell.angle_gamma   90.00
#
_symmetry.space_group_name_H-M   'P 1'
#
loop_
_entity.id
_entity.type
_entity.pdbx_description
1 polymer ?
#
loop_
_entity_poly.entity_id
_entity_poly.type
_entity_poly.pdbx_seq_one_letter_code
_entity_poly.pdbx_strand_id
1 'polypeptide(L)'
;MKISCKNVGVILPIFNSSHRSFKKNFLQAASGGRIGSSNTGIIEVEALKKIDFTLTEGNRLALIGHNGSGKTTLLRVLAGAYKPTSGKY
;
A
#
# COMPACT_ATOMS: atom_id res chain seq x y z
N MET A 1 24.12 -7.20 9.33
CA MET A 1 22.83 -7.14 8.57
C MET A 1 22.60 -5.71 8.05
N LYS A 2 22.05 -5.52 6.83
CA LYS A 2 21.76 -4.18 6.24
C LYS A 2 20.32 -4.10 5.76
N ILE A 3 19.61 -3.03 6.13
CA ILE A 3 18.25 -2.70 5.67
C ILE A 3 18.34 -1.40 4.87
N SER A 4 17.75 -1.33 3.68
CA SER A 4 17.80 -0.13 2.84
C SER A 4 16.48 0.13 2.15
N CYS A 5 15.76 1.15 2.61
CA CYS A 5 14.54 1.65 1.97
C CYS A 5 14.91 2.71 0.95
N LYS A 6 14.43 2.54 -0.29
CA LYS A 6 14.59 3.51 -1.38
C LYS A 6 13.24 3.83 -2.00
N ASN A 7 12.77 5.06 -1.79
CA ASN A 7 11.49 5.59 -2.26
C ASN A 7 10.30 4.67 -1.92
N VAL A 8 10.32 4.08 -0.73
CA VAL A 8 9.31 3.11 -0.31
C VAL A 8 7.99 3.84 -0.11
N GLY A 9 6.98 3.41 -0.85
CA GLY A 9 5.60 3.88 -0.73
C GLY A 9 4.63 2.72 -0.57
N VAL A 10 3.53 2.99 0.14
CA VAL A 10 2.45 2.02 0.35
C VAL A 10 1.12 2.75 0.20
N ILE A 11 0.31 2.27 -0.74
CA ILE A 11 -1.06 2.70 -0.96
C ILE A 11 -1.98 1.58 -0.53
N LEU A 12 -2.99 1.90 0.29
CA LEU A 12 -3.97 0.94 0.81
C LEU A 12 -5.36 1.30 0.26
N PRO A 13 -6.04 0.38 -0.45
CA PRO A 13 -7.41 0.60 -0.87
C PRO A 13 -8.37 0.46 0.31
N ILE A 14 -9.32 1.40 0.42
CA ILE A 14 -10.46 1.36 1.33
C ILE A 14 -11.66 0.83 0.55
N PHE A 15 -12.08 -0.38 0.91
CA PHE A 15 -13.28 -0.99 0.35
C PHE A 15 -14.49 -0.62 1.22
N ASN A 16 -15.43 0.15 0.66
CA ASN A 16 -16.72 0.38 1.29
C ASN A 16 -17.66 -0.82 1.03
N SER A 17 -18.64 -1.04 1.91
CA SER A 17 -19.61 -2.14 1.84
C SER A 17 -20.39 -2.19 0.52
N SER A 18 -20.59 -1.05 -0.13
CA SER A 18 -21.25 -0.93 -1.45
C SER A 18 -20.43 -1.51 -2.62
N HIS A 19 -19.13 -1.78 -2.44
CA HIS A 19 -18.23 -2.30 -3.48
C HIS A 19 -17.97 -3.82 -3.38
N ARG A 20 -18.69 -4.54 -2.51
CA ARG A 20 -18.53 -6.00 -2.30
C ARG A 20 -18.98 -6.87 -3.50
N SER A 21 -19.50 -6.26 -4.57
CA SER A 21 -20.07 -7.00 -5.69
C SER A 21 -18.99 -7.46 -6.68
N PHE A 22 -18.28 -8.53 -6.31
CA PHE A 22 -17.55 -9.40 -7.25
C PHE A 22 -18.40 -9.76 -8.49
N LYS A 23 -19.73 -9.84 -8.31
CA LYS A 23 -20.72 -10.07 -9.39
C LYS A 23 -20.67 -9.00 -10.49
N LYS A 24 -20.40 -7.73 -10.17
CA LYS A 24 -20.40 -6.63 -11.17
C LYS A 24 -19.18 -6.69 -12.10
N ASN A 25 -18.05 -7.20 -11.63
CA ASN A 25 -16.87 -7.42 -12.47
C ASN A 25 -17.00 -8.71 -13.27
N PHE A 26 -17.63 -9.76 -12.70
CA PHE A 26 -17.86 -11.03 -13.40
C PHE A 26 -18.88 -10.90 -14.55
N LEU A 27 -19.94 -10.11 -14.38
CA LEU A 27 -20.94 -9.86 -15.43
C LEU A 27 -20.36 -9.05 -16.61
N GLN A 28 -19.42 -8.14 -16.37
CA GLN A 28 -18.73 -7.38 -17.43
C GLN A 28 -17.77 -8.24 -18.27
N ALA A 29 -17.20 -9.31 -17.70
CA ALA A 29 -16.32 -10.22 -18.43
C ALA A 29 -17.09 -11.16 -19.37
N ALA A 30 -18.35 -11.49 -19.06
CA ALA A 30 -19.18 -12.39 -19.86
C ALA A 30 -19.87 -11.70 -21.05
N SER A 31 -20.12 -10.38 -20.99
CA SER A 31 -20.73 -9.62 -22.07
C SER A 31 -19.69 -8.71 -22.72
N GLY A 32 -19.09 -9.13 -23.84
CA GLY A 32 -17.98 -8.48 -24.56
C GLY A 32 -18.25 -7.05 -25.08
N GLY A 33 -18.53 -6.10 -24.19
CA GLY A 33 -18.74 -4.69 -24.49
C GLY A 33 -17.64 -3.84 -23.84
N ARG A 34 -17.02 -2.97 -24.63
CA ARG A 34 -16.05 -1.96 -24.18
C ARG A 34 -16.72 -1.03 -23.17
N ILE A 35 -16.55 -1.30 -21.88
CA ILE A 35 -16.93 -0.35 -20.82
C ILE A 35 -15.64 0.24 -20.26
N GLY A 36 -15.29 1.40 -20.80
CA GLY A 36 -14.41 2.33 -20.11
C GLY A 36 -15.17 2.92 -18.93
N SER A 37 -14.88 2.45 -17.72
CA SER A 37 -15.28 3.12 -16.49
C SER A 37 -14.11 3.06 -15.52
N SER A 38 -13.09 3.86 -15.81
CA SER A 38 -11.98 4.17 -14.90
C SER A 38 -12.44 5.12 -13.81
N ASN A 39 -13.48 4.73 -13.06
CA ASN A 39 -13.81 5.31 -11.78
C ASN A 39 -14.25 4.18 -10.84
N THR A 40 -13.33 3.24 -10.62
CA THR A 40 -13.41 2.28 -9.53
C THR A 40 -13.54 3.10 -8.25
N GLY A 41 -14.74 3.24 -7.69
CA GLY A 41 -15.02 4.04 -6.48
C GLY A 41 -14.34 3.56 -5.18
N ILE A 42 -13.18 2.94 -5.31
CA ILE A 42 -12.28 2.55 -4.24
C ILE A 42 -11.48 3.80 -3.86
N ILE A 43 -11.59 4.21 -2.60
CA ILE A 43 -10.76 5.29 -2.06
C ILE A 43 -9.40 4.69 -1.72
N GLU A 44 -8.33 5.22 -2.31
CA GLU A 44 -6.97 4.81 -1.95
C GLU A 44 -6.36 5.78 -0.95
N VAL A 45 -5.68 5.23 0.07
CA VAL A 45 -4.96 6.03 1.07
C VAL A 45 -3.47 5.77 0.97
N GLU A 46 -2.71 6.84 0.76
CA GLU A 46 -1.25 6.83 0.79
C GLU A 46 -0.76 6.69 2.24
N ALA A 47 -0.48 5.46 2.67
CA ALA A 47 -0.07 5.15 4.04
C ALA A 47 1.44 5.38 4.28
N LEU A 48 2.26 5.26 3.25
CA LEU A 48 3.68 5.64 3.26
C LEU A 48 4.00 6.36 1.95
N LYS A 49 4.76 7.45 2.06
CA LYS A 49 5.17 8.27 0.92
C LYS A 49 6.67 8.47 0.95
N LYS A 50 7.36 7.96 -0.08
CA LYS A 50 8.78 8.21 -0.34
C LYS A 50 9.64 8.09 0.91
N ILE A 51 9.64 6.90 1.51
CA ILE A 51 10.47 6.61 2.67
C ILE A 51 11.86 6.18 2.19
N ASP A 52 12.88 6.93 2.58
CA ASP A 52 14.28 6.73 2.23
C ASP A 52 15.13 6.68 3.51
N PHE A 53 15.75 5.53 3.79
CA PHE A 53 16.75 5.40 4.85
C PHE A 53 17.56 4.11 4.68
N THR A 54 18.73 4.05 5.33
CA THR A 54 19.54 2.83 5.41
C THR A 54 19.95 2.60 6.86
N LEU A 55 19.78 1.37 7.33
CA LEU A 55 20.24 0.92 8.63
C LEU A 55 21.33 -0.14 8.43
N THR A 56 22.43 0.05 9.14
CA THR A 56 23.52 -0.92 9.26
C THR A 56 23.53 -1.53 10.65
N GLU A 57 24.37 -2.54 10.84
CA GLU A 57 24.57 -3.17 12.14
C GLU A 57 24.96 -2.14 13.21
N GLY A 58 24.41 -2.30 14.42
CA GLY A 58 24.58 -1.37 15.53
C GLY A 58 23.68 -0.13 15.49
N ASN A 59 22.98 0.16 14.38
CA ASN A 59 22.02 1.27 14.35
C ASN A 59 20.79 1.00 15.21
N ARG A 60 20.27 2.05 15.85
CA ARG A 60 18.99 2.04 16.56
C ARG A 60 18.10 3.11 15.95
N LEU A 61 16.95 2.70 15.41
CA LEU A 61 15.97 3.59 14.81
C LEU A 61 14.74 3.67 15.71
N ALA A 62 14.40 4.87 16.17
CA ALA A 62 13.13 5.15 16.85
C ALA A 62 12.12 5.68 15.82
N LEU A 63 10.92 5.09 15.78
CA LEU A 63 9.85 5.50 14.89
C LEU A 63 8.76 6.23 15.68
N ILE A 64 8.71 7.56 15.55
CA ILE A 64 7.80 8.44 16.29
C ILE A 64 6.77 9.10 15.36
N GLY A 65 5.63 9.52 15.92
CA GLY A 65 4.55 10.17 15.19
C GLY A 65 3.17 9.86 15.76
N HIS A 66 2.14 10.58 15.34
CA HIS A 66 0.75 10.39 15.79
C HIS A 66 0.14 9.06 15.32
N ASN A 67 -1.00 8.67 15.88
CA ASN A 67 -1.74 7.51 15.40
C ASN A 67 -2.18 7.71 13.94
N GLY A 68 -1.99 6.69 13.10
CA GLY A 68 -2.25 6.78 11.66
C GLY A 68 -1.10 7.31 10.80
N SER A 69 0.03 7.74 11.38
CA SER A 69 1.18 8.28 10.62
C SER A 69 1.99 7.24 9.81
N GLY A 70 1.51 6.01 9.65
CA GLY A 70 2.19 4.96 8.87
C GLY A 70 3.22 4.12 9.64
N LYS A 71 3.39 4.28 10.96
CA LYS A 71 4.43 3.55 11.73
C LYS A 71 4.32 2.02 11.63
N THR A 72 3.15 1.48 11.98
CA THR A 72 2.88 0.04 11.88
C THR A 72 2.95 -0.44 10.43
N THR A 73 2.56 0.41 9.48
CA THR A 73 2.68 0.10 8.04
C THR A 73 4.14 -0.06 7.64
N LEU A 74 5.04 0.84 8.07
CA LEU A 74 6.47 0.74 7.81
C LEU A 74 7.08 -0.52 8.43
N LEU A 75 6.72 -0.84 9.68
CA LEU A 75 7.19 -2.07 10.33
C LEU A 75 6.71 -3.33 9.61
N ARG A 76 5.46 -3.34 9.11
CA ARG A 76 4.93 -4.46 8.29
C ARG A 76 5.65 -4.60 6.96
N VAL A 77 6.05 -3.48 6.34
CA VAL A 77 6.91 -3.51 5.15
C VAL A 77 8.24 -4.15 5.53
N LEU A 78 8.98 -3.61 6.49
CA LEU A 78 10.29 -4.14 6.89
C LEU A 78 10.27 -5.61 7.32
N ALA A 79 9.16 -6.08 7.89
CA ALA A 79 8.98 -7.47 8.32
C ALA A 79 8.62 -8.44 7.19
N GLY A 80 8.52 -8.01 5.93
CA GLY A 80 8.12 -8.90 4.82
C GLY A 80 6.61 -9.06 4.64
N ALA A 81 5.79 -8.54 5.56
CA ALA A 81 4.35 -8.77 5.56
C ALA A 81 3.66 -7.99 4.44
N TYR A 82 4.09 -6.75 4.19
CA TYR A 82 3.57 -5.90 3.11
C TYR A 82 4.65 -5.69 2.04
N LYS A 83 4.26 -5.83 0.77
CA LYS A 83 5.09 -5.41 -0.36
C LYS A 83 4.81 -3.92 -0.65
N PRO A 84 5.84 -3.09 -0.85
CA PRO A 84 5.63 -1.69 -1.20
C PRO A 84 4.92 -1.57 -2.54
N THR A 85 4.05 -0.57 -2.66
CA THR A 85 3.41 -0.21 -3.92
C THR A 85 4.37 0.58 -4.81
N SER A 86 5.38 1.22 -4.23
CA SER A 86 6.46 1.90 -4.96
C SER A 86 7.80 1.78 -4.23
N GLY A 87 8.90 1.87 -4.98
CA GLY A 87 10.24 1.76 -4.42
C GLY A 87 10.64 0.33 -4.05
N LYS A 88 11.69 0.18 -3.25
CA LYS A 88 12.27 -1.11 -2.83
C LYS A 88 12.77 -1.04 -1.38
N TYR A 89 12.62 -2.13 -0.65
CA TYR A 89 13.23 -2.35 0.66
C TYR A 89 13.90 -3.73 0.72
#